data_AF-A0A5K1EBN9-F1
#
_entry.id   AF-A0A5K1EBN9-F1
#
_cell.length_a   1.000
_cell.length_b   1.000
_cell.length_c   1.000
_cell.angle_alpha   90.00
_cell.angle_beta   90.00
_cell.angle_gamma   90.00
#
_symmetry.space_group_name_H-M   'P 1'
#
loop_
_entity.id
_entity.type
_entity.pdbx_description
1 polymer ?
#
loop_
_entity_poly.entity_id
_entity_poly.type
_entity_poly.pdbx_seq_one_letter_code
_entity_poly.pdbx_strand_id
1 'polypeptide(L)' 'MIMGASASSVWYNLTVPHPCRDVPILDYDLALLFQPMLMLGITIGVALSVVFPYWLIT' A
#
# COMPACT_ATOMS: atom_id res chain seq x y z
N MET A 1 -10.92 -0.51 -10.35
CA MET A 1 -11.81 0.26 -9.43
C MET A 1 -11.16 0.60 -8.08
N ILE A 2 -10.18 -0.14 -7.59
CA ILE A 2 -9.53 0.12 -6.28
C ILE A 2 -8.60 1.35 -6.30
N MET A 3 -7.77 1.48 -7.34
CA MET A 3 -6.78 2.57 -7.45
C MET A 3 -7.40 3.98 -7.43
N GLY A 4 -8.54 4.17 -8.09
CA GLY A 4 -9.23 5.47 -8.14
C GLY A 4 -9.83 5.85 -6.77
N ALA A 5 -10.41 4.89 -6.05
CA ALA A 5 -10.96 5.11 -4.72
C ALA A 5 -9.88 5.39 -3.67
N SER A 6 -8.71 4.73 -3.78
CA SER A 6 -7.56 5.03 -2.91
C SER A 6 -6.91 6.38 -3.23
N ALA A 7 -6.85 6.77 -4.51
CA ALA A 7 -6.28 8.07 -4.89
C ALA A 7 -7.17 9.23 -4.42
N SER A 8 -8.50 9.10 -4.55
CA SER A 8 -9.44 10.13 -4.09
C SER A 8 -9.47 10.27 -2.56
N SER A 9 -9.36 9.16 -1.83
CA SER A 9 -9.30 9.19 -0.36
C SER A 9 -8.00 9.83 0.13
N VAL A 10 -6.86 9.56 -0.51
CA VAL A 10 -5.58 10.22 -0.20
C VAL A 10 -5.66 11.72 -0.47
N TRP A 11 -6.21 12.12 -1.62
CA TRP A 11 -6.38 13.53 -1.98
C TRP A 11 -7.25 14.31 -0.99
N TYR A 12 -8.36 13.69 -0.56
CA TYR A 12 -9.24 14.27 0.44
C TYR A 12 -8.54 14.38 1.81
N ASN A 13 -7.86 13.32 2.27
CA ASN A 13 -7.17 13.32 3.56
C ASN A 13 -5.95 14.26 3.62
N LEU A 14 -5.29 14.53 2.49
CA LEU A 14 -4.19 15.51 2.41
C LEU A 14 -4.64 16.94 2.73
N THR A 15 -5.89 17.26 2.37
CA THR A 15 -6.45 18.60 2.51
C THR A 15 -7.05 18.84 3.91
N VAL A 16 -7.21 17.79 4.72
CA VAL A 16 -7.79 17.88 6.06
C VAL A 16 -6.68 18.05 7.11
N PRO A 17 -6.53 19.24 7.71
CA PRO A 17 -5.54 19.48 8.76
C PRO A 17 -5.97 18.84 10.09
N HIS A 18 -4.99 18.43 10.93
CA HIS A 18 -5.31 17.94 12.26
C HIS A 18 -5.88 19.08 13.14
N PRO A 19 -6.97 18.86 13.89
CA PRO A 19 -7.55 19.88 14.77
C PRO A 19 -6.64 20.37 15.92
N CYS A 20 -5.51 19.69 16.19
CA CYS A 20 -4.61 20.02 17.31
C CYS A 20 -3.13 20.26 16.91
N ARG A 21 -2.73 19.95 15.67
CA ARG A 21 -1.36 20.10 15.17
C ARG A 21 -1.41 20.35 13.66
N ASP A 22 -0.58 21.24 13.12
CA ASP A 22 -0.42 21.49 11.67
C ASP A 22 0.32 20.35 10.96
N VAL A 23 -0.07 19.11 11.26
CA VAL A 23 0.42 17.91 10.60
C VAL A 23 -0.77 17.21 9.94
N PRO A 24 -0.58 16.52 8.82
CA PRO A 24 -1.64 15.70 8.25
C PRO A 24 -2.08 14.59 9.23
N ILE A 25 -3.35 14.19 9.16
CA ILE A 25 -3.90 13.08 9.97
C ILE A 25 -3.19 11.76 9.65
N LEU A 26 -2.73 11.60 8.41
CA LEU A 26 -1.96 10.46 7.95
C LEU A 26 -0.47 10.81 7.91
N ASP A 27 0.36 9.95 8.48
CA ASP A 27 1.81 10.06 8.34
C ASP A 27 2.24 9.55 6.95
N TYR A 28 2.33 10.47 5.99
CA TYR A 28 2.61 10.15 4.60
C TYR A 28 4.02 9.61 4.37
N ASP A 29 5.00 10.01 5.19
CA ASP A 29 6.37 9.49 5.09
C ASP A 29 6.39 8.00 5.43
N LEU A 30 5.65 7.60 6.47
CA LEU A 30 5.51 6.21 6.84
C LEU A 30 4.69 5.42 5.81
N ALA A 31 3.62 6.01 5.26
CA ALA A 31 2.82 5.37 4.22
C ALA A 31 3.62 5.12 2.92
N LEU A 32 4.43 6.10 2.51
CA LEU A 32 5.34 5.98 1.36
C LEU A 32 6.44 4.96 1.61
N LEU A 33 6.89 4.76 2.85
CA LEU A 33 7.84 3.71 3.22
C LEU A 33 7.23 2.31 3.07
N PHE A 34 5.96 2.13 3.43
CA PHE A 34 5.27 0.84 3.33
C PHE A 34 4.87 0.48 1.90
N GLN A 35 4.61 1.47 1.03
CA GLN A 35 4.23 1.26 -0.36
C GLN A 35 5.20 0.33 -1.15
N PRO A 36 6.53 0.56 -1.19
CA PRO A 36 7.47 -0.31 -1.89
C PRO A 36 7.62 -1.67 -1.20
N MET A 37 7.56 -1.72 0.13
CA MET A 37 7.66 -2.98 0.89
C MET A 37 6.50 -3.93 0.56
N LEU A 38 5.28 -3.40 0.44
CA LEU A 38 4.09 -4.14 0.06
C LEU A 38 4.18 -4.64 -1.40
N MET A 39 4.60 -3.78 -2.33
CA MET A 39 4.83 -4.16 -3.73
C MET A 39 5.87 -5.29 -3.84
N LEU A 40 6.95 -5.21 -3.05
CA LEU A 40 8.01 -6.21 -3.01
C LEU A 40 7.48 -7.55 -2.46
N GLY A 41 6.71 -7.52 -1.39
CA GLY A 41 6.04 -8.72 -0.85
C GLY A 41 5.09 -9.38 -1.87
N ILE A 42 4.30 -8.59 -2.58
CA ILE A 42 3.37 -9.09 -3.61
C ILE A 42 4.16 -9.69 -4.78
N THR A 43 5.20 -9.02 -5.26
CA THR A 43 6.01 -9.52 -6.39
C THR A 43 6.73 -10.81 -6.04
N ILE A 44 7.30 -10.93 -4.83
CA ILE A 44 7.88 -12.18 -4.33
C ILE A 44 6.81 -13.26 -4.21
N GLY A 45 5.67 -12.97 -3.59
CA GLY A 45 4.58 -13.94 -3.41
C GLY A 45 4.05 -14.49 -4.74
N VAL A 46 3.90 -13.63 -5.76
CA VAL A 46 3.52 -14.04 -7.11
C VAL A 46 4.61 -14.86 -7.78
N ALA A 47 5.88 -14.44 -7.68
CA ALA A 47 7.00 -15.19 -8.25
C ALA A 47 7.11 -16.60 -7.63
N LEU A 48 6.97 -16.72 -6.31
CA LEU A 48 6.94 -18.00 -5.62
C LEU A 48 5.74 -18.85 -6.05
N SER A 49 4.57 -18.24 -6.27
CA SER A 49 3.38 -18.95 -6.74
C SER A 49 3.53 -19.51 -8.17
N VAL A 50 4.38 -18.89 -9.00
CA VAL A 50 4.71 -19.38 -10.35
C VAL A 50 5.80 -20.44 -10.30
N VAL A 51 6.83 -20.24 -9.47
CA VAL A 51 8.00 -21.13 -9.37
C VAL A 51 7.68 -22.42 -8.62
N PHE A 52 6.74 -22.39 -7.67
CA PHE A 52 6.23 -23.57 -6.96
C PHE A 52 4.88 -24.01 -7.56
N PRO A 53 4.88 -24.82 -8.63
CA PRO A 53 3.64 -25.37 -9.17
C PRO A 53 3.01 -26.32 -8.15
N TYR A 54 1.69 -26.47 -8.21
CA TYR A 54 0.87 -27.41 -7.43
C TYR A 54 1.47 -28.85 -7.33
N TRP A 55 2.31 -29.24 -8.30
CA TRP A 55 2.99 -30.53 -8.38
C TRP A 55 4.15 -30.75 -7.36
N LEU A 56 4.69 -29.71 -6.71
CA LEU A 56 5.71 -29.88 -5.66
C LEU A 56 5.09 -30.13 -4.27
N ILE A 57 3.76 -29.97 -4.14
CA ILE A 57 3.03 -30.05 -2.87
C ILE A 57 2.23 -31.37 -2.77
N THR A 58 2.26 -32.23 -3.80
CA THR A 58 1.79 -33.64 -3.72
C THR A 58 2.93 -34.56 -3.33
#